data_AF-A0A668RNA1-F1
#
_entry.id   AF-A0A668RNA1-F1
#
_cell.length_a   1.000
_cell.length_b   1.000
_cell.length_c   1.000
_cell.angle_alpha   90.00
_cell.angle_beta   90.00
_cell.angle_gamma   90.00
#
_symmetry.space_group_name_H-M   'P 1'
#
loop_
_entity.id
_entity.type
_entity.pdbx_description
1 polymer ?
#
loop_
_entity_poly.entity_id
_entity_poly.type
_entity_poly.pdbx_seq_one_letter_code
_entity_poly.pdbx_strand_id
1 'polypeptide(L)'
;MALQWLSCSTAVLLFLVHITPADMQSCNGGFPGIPGIPGTHGPNGNDGTKGEKGDPGEADHSMRGQKGEPGPMGPPGRPGLKGDPGQPGTRGLPGLPGPKGSPFSQQQSYFSLKSTTSSPADTPIIFNGPILAEENEPFRGERLTNETTYTCTNRGIYFFSYHISGRYKVCLKLEKNGVSDMELCDQYNGFLVVSGTAVLELEVGDVVSLKTVKTNTILTGQASASTIFTGFQIFPTS
;
A
#
# COMPACT_ATOMS: atom_id res chain seq x y z
N MET A 1 52.65 -24.83 28.38
CA MET A 1 51.80 -26.01 28.13
C MET A 1 50.40 -25.61 28.58
N ALA A 2 49.33 -25.61 27.79
CA ALA A 2 49.09 -26.05 26.44
C ALA A 2 48.01 -25.14 25.82
N LEU A 3 48.25 -24.75 24.58
CA LEU A 3 47.25 -24.38 23.58
C LEU A 3 46.32 -25.57 23.39
N GLN A 4 44.99 -25.39 23.32
CA GLN A 4 44.16 -26.08 22.30
C GLN A 4 42.61 -25.92 22.41
N TRP A 5 42.02 -25.90 21.20
CA TRP A 5 40.62 -26.19 20.79
C TRP A 5 39.57 -25.08 20.84
N LEU A 6 39.49 -24.37 19.70
CA LEU A 6 38.22 -23.97 19.09
C LEU A 6 37.31 -25.20 18.89
N SER A 7 36.03 -25.05 19.25
CA SER A 7 34.91 -25.87 18.78
C SER A 7 33.74 -24.88 18.60
N CYS A 8 33.55 -24.24 17.45
CA CYS A 8 32.86 -24.77 16.27
C CYS A 8 31.51 -25.44 16.57
N SER A 9 30.75 -24.97 17.57
CA SER A 9 29.40 -25.52 17.81
C SER A 9 28.37 -24.58 18.44
N THR A 10 28.47 -23.26 18.21
CA THR A 10 27.39 -22.31 18.58
C THR A 10 26.85 -21.50 17.39
N ALA A 11 27.36 -21.71 16.18
CA ALA A 11 26.88 -21.06 14.95
C ALA A 11 25.63 -21.71 14.32
N VAL A 12 24.93 -22.60 15.04
CA VAL A 12 23.68 -23.26 14.57
C VAL A 12 22.42 -22.67 15.22
N LEU A 13 22.57 -21.72 16.15
CA LEU A 13 21.42 -21.05 16.81
C LEU A 13 21.05 -19.69 16.17
N LEU A 14 21.54 -19.40 14.96
CA LEU A 14 21.31 -18.15 14.23
C LEU A 14 20.37 -18.27 13.01
N PHE A 15 19.44 -19.23 12.98
CA PHE A 15 18.45 -19.32 11.88
C PHE A 15 17.07 -19.83 12.33
N LEU A 16 16.47 -19.21 13.36
CA LEU A 16 15.02 -19.29 13.59
C LEU A 16 14.43 -17.87 13.70
N VAL A 17 14.66 -17.10 12.64
CA VAL A 17 13.78 -15.98 12.29
C VAL A 17 12.51 -16.61 11.73
N HIS A 18 11.47 -16.74 12.56
CA HIS A 18 10.12 -16.95 12.05
C HIS A 18 9.64 -15.65 11.40
N ILE A 19 10.05 -15.44 10.16
CA ILE A 19 9.30 -14.62 9.21
C ILE A 19 8.04 -15.43 8.93
N THR A 20 6.93 -15.12 9.60
CA THR A 20 5.63 -15.53 9.09
C THR A 20 5.47 -14.84 7.74
N PRO A 21 5.34 -15.56 6.62
CA PRO A 21 4.92 -14.90 5.39
C PRO A 21 3.57 -14.25 5.70
N ALA A 22 3.50 -12.93 5.57
CA ALA A 22 2.21 -12.27 5.43
C ALA A 22 1.56 -12.96 4.23
N ASP A 23 0.46 -13.64 4.49
CA ASP A 23 -0.34 -14.28 3.45
C ASP A 23 -0.85 -13.13 2.58
N MET A 24 -0.14 -12.89 1.48
CA MET A 24 -0.57 -11.97 0.43
C MET A 24 -1.81 -12.61 -0.14
N GLN A 25 -2.96 -12.29 0.46
CA GLN A 25 -4.24 -12.80 0.04
C GLN A 25 -4.44 -12.34 -1.39
N SER A 26 -4.16 -13.26 -2.31
CA SER A 26 -4.31 -13.06 -3.73
C SER A 26 -5.78 -12.72 -3.96
N CYS A 27 -6.06 -11.45 -4.25
CA CYS A 27 -7.38 -10.99 -4.65
C CYS A 27 -7.67 -11.45 -6.07
N ASN A 28 -7.72 -12.77 -6.30
CA ASN A 28 -8.14 -13.36 -7.55
C ASN A 28 -9.33 -14.28 -7.29
N GLY A 29 -10.52 -13.76 -7.61
CA GLY A 29 -11.72 -14.55 -7.85
C GLY A 29 -12.55 -14.78 -6.59
N GLY A 30 -13.77 -14.24 -6.59
CA GLY A 30 -14.79 -14.60 -5.61
C GLY A 30 -15.12 -16.09 -5.65
N PHE A 31 -15.75 -16.59 -4.59
CA PHE A 31 -16.16 -17.98 -4.44
C PHE A 31 -16.99 -18.46 -5.65
N PRO A 32 -16.80 -19.71 -6.12
CA PRO A 32 -17.63 -20.29 -7.17
C PRO A 32 -19.12 -20.20 -6.82
N GLY A 33 -19.96 -19.96 -7.85
CA GLY A 33 -21.40 -19.97 -7.68
C GLY A 33 -21.93 -21.33 -7.22
N ILE A 34 -23.08 -21.32 -6.54
CA ILE A 34 -23.76 -22.52 -6.05
C ILE A 34 -24.17 -23.41 -7.25
N PRO A 35 -23.99 -24.75 -7.20
CA PRO A 35 -24.44 -25.65 -8.26
C PRO A 35 -25.95 -25.51 -8.55
N GLY A 36 -26.33 -25.68 -9.82
CA GLY A 36 -27.73 -25.68 -10.23
C GLY A 36 -28.55 -26.82 -9.61
N ILE A 37 -29.86 -26.61 -9.49
CA ILE A 37 -30.81 -27.59 -8.94
C ILE A 37 -30.92 -28.80 -9.89
N PRO A 38 -30.96 -30.05 -9.40
CA PRO A 38 -31.18 -31.23 -10.24
C PRO A 38 -32.49 -31.16 -11.03
N GLY A 39 -32.50 -31.75 -12.24
CA GLY A 39 -33.71 -31.85 -13.07
C GLY A 39 -34.82 -32.68 -12.43
N THR A 40 -36.07 -32.45 -12.85
CA THR A 40 -37.25 -33.16 -12.35
C THR A 40 -37.35 -34.60 -12.88
N HIS A 41 -38.14 -35.44 -12.21
CA HIS A 41 -38.41 -36.80 -12.68
C HIS A 41 -39.12 -36.77 -14.05
N GLY A 42 -38.82 -37.76 -14.89
CA GLY A 42 -39.50 -37.94 -16.18
C GLY A 42 -40.98 -38.33 -16.00
N PRO A 43 -41.81 -38.22 -17.05
CA PRO A 43 -43.18 -38.68 -17.01
C PRO A 43 -43.26 -40.21 -16.86
N ASN A 44 -44.37 -40.71 -16.28
CA ASN A 44 -44.65 -42.14 -16.23
C ASN A 44 -44.74 -42.75 -17.64
N GLY A 45 -44.35 -44.02 -17.76
CA GLY A 45 -44.53 -44.78 -19.01
C GLY A 45 -46.01 -44.96 -19.36
N ASN A 46 -46.28 -45.19 -20.65
CA ASN A 46 -47.64 -45.46 -21.13
C ASN A 46 -48.10 -46.86 -20.70
N ASP A 47 -49.41 -47.02 -20.52
CA ASP A 47 -50.02 -48.33 -20.25
C ASP A 47 -49.71 -49.34 -21.36
N GLY A 48 -49.54 -50.60 -20.98
CA GLY A 48 -49.33 -51.70 -21.92
C GLY A 48 -50.54 -51.91 -22.83
N THR A 49 -50.30 -52.46 -24.03
CA THR A 49 -51.39 -52.80 -24.96
C THR A 49 -52.28 -53.88 -24.35
N LYS A 50 -53.60 -53.74 -24.54
CA LYS A 50 -54.57 -54.77 -24.15
C LYS A 50 -54.20 -56.10 -24.83
N GLY A 51 -54.17 -57.18 -24.05
CA GLY A 51 -53.90 -58.53 -24.58
C GLY A 51 -54.87 -58.91 -25.70
N GLU A 52 -54.39 -59.77 -26.60
CA GLU A 52 -55.19 -60.26 -27.72
C GLU A 52 -56.43 -61.01 -27.22
N LYS A 53 -57.51 -60.93 -27.99
CA LYS A 53 -58.71 -61.71 -27.70
C LYS A 53 -58.37 -63.18 -27.97
N GLY A 54 -58.58 -64.06 -26.98
CA GLY A 54 -58.39 -65.50 -27.18
C GLY A 54 -59.25 -66.04 -28.32
N ASP A 55 -58.76 -67.09 -28.96
CA ASP A 55 -59.41 -67.71 -30.11
C ASP A 55 -60.83 -68.24 -29.75
N PRO A 56 -61.79 -68.18 -30.69
CA PRO A 56 -63.10 -68.81 -30.50
C PRO A 56 -62.94 -70.32 -30.27
N GLY A 57 -63.55 -70.83 -29.20
CA GLY A 57 -63.55 -72.27 -28.91
C GLY A 57 -64.25 -73.06 -30.02
N GLU A 58 -63.64 -74.19 -30.39
CA GLU A 58 -64.17 -75.13 -31.37
C GLU A 58 -65.42 -75.79 -30.81
N ALA A 59 -66.52 -75.76 -31.57
CA ALA A 59 -67.83 -76.17 -31.10
C ALA A 59 -68.00 -77.68 -31.19
N ASP A 60 -67.65 -78.40 -30.12
CA ASP A 60 -68.45 -79.52 -29.62
C ASP A 60 -68.05 -79.80 -28.15
N HIS A 61 -69.05 -80.04 -27.31
CA HIS A 61 -68.96 -80.28 -25.86
C HIS A 61 -68.71 -79.08 -24.90
N SER A 62 -69.44 -79.16 -23.80
CA SER A 62 -69.78 -78.10 -22.83
C SER A 62 -68.65 -77.72 -21.86
N MET A 63 -67.51 -77.22 -22.36
CA MET A 63 -66.49 -76.60 -21.51
C MET A 63 -66.21 -75.17 -21.95
N ARG A 64 -66.58 -74.19 -21.10
CA ARG A 64 -66.21 -72.78 -21.28
C ARG A 64 -64.69 -72.69 -21.33
N GLY A 65 -64.14 -72.31 -22.48
CA GLY A 65 -62.69 -72.09 -22.64
C GLY A 65 -62.15 -71.17 -21.54
N GLN A 66 -60.97 -71.51 -21.00
CA GLN A 66 -60.32 -70.67 -19.98
C GLN A 66 -60.04 -69.27 -20.56
N LYS A 67 -60.23 -68.25 -19.73
CA LYS A 67 -59.83 -66.88 -20.07
C LYS A 67 -58.32 -66.88 -20.32
N GLY A 68 -57.88 -66.37 -21.47
CA GLY A 68 -56.46 -66.21 -21.78
C GLY A 68 -55.75 -65.44 -20.66
N GLU A 69 -54.48 -65.80 -20.42
CA GLU A 69 -53.68 -65.15 -19.38
C GLU A 69 -53.56 -63.64 -19.62
N PRO A 70 -53.42 -62.82 -18.56
CA PRO A 70 -53.09 -61.41 -18.72
C PRO A 70 -51.84 -61.26 -19.59
N GLY A 71 -51.87 -60.27 -20.49
CA GLY A 71 -50.67 -59.92 -21.25
C GLY A 71 -49.50 -59.54 -20.32
N PRO A 72 -48.25 -59.72 -20.77
CA PRO A 72 -47.09 -59.36 -19.98
C PRO A 72 -47.09 -57.87 -19.63
N MET A 73 -46.52 -57.53 -18.47
CA MET A 73 -46.31 -56.14 -18.08
C MET A 73 -45.50 -55.42 -19.17
N GLY A 74 -45.91 -54.19 -19.51
CA GLY A 74 -45.17 -53.35 -20.44
C GLY A 74 -43.74 -53.08 -19.95
N PRO A 75 -42.79 -52.79 -20.86
CA PRO A 75 -41.43 -52.45 -20.47
C PRO A 75 -41.42 -51.17 -19.61
N PRO A 76 -40.44 -51.02 -18.70
CA PRO A 76 -40.25 -49.78 -17.96
C PRO A 76 -40.14 -48.57 -18.90
N GLY A 77 -40.66 -47.42 -18.44
CA GLY A 77 -40.51 -46.15 -19.15
C GLY A 77 -39.03 -45.81 -19.38
N ARG A 78 -38.75 -45.05 -20.44
CA ARG A 78 -37.39 -44.56 -20.70
C ARG A 78 -36.93 -43.63 -19.56
N PRO A 79 -35.63 -43.60 -19.22
CA PRO A 79 -35.10 -42.60 -18.31
C PRO A 79 -35.49 -41.18 -18.77
N GLY A 80 -35.80 -40.31 -17.80
CA GLY A 80 -36.06 -38.90 -18.07
C GLY A 80 -34.86 -38.23 -18.75
N LEU A 81 -35.13 -37.16 -19.52
CA LEU A 81 -34.08 -36.34 -20.11
C LEU A 81 -33.22 -35.72 -19.01
N LYS A 82 -31.92 -35.55 -19.29
CA LYS A 82 -31.02 -34.81 -18.40
C LYS A 82 -31.54 -33.37 -18.30
N GLY A 83 -31.64 -32.85 -17.06
CA GLY A 83 -32.02 -31.46 -16.83
C GLY A 83 -31.05 -30.48 -17.49
N ASP A 84 -31.56 -29.29 -17.80
CA ASP A 84 -30.76 -28.21 -18.40
C ASP A 84 -29.60 -27.79 -17.48
N PRO A 85 -28.50 -27.26 -18.04
CA PRO A 85 -27.44 -26.65 -17.24
C PRO A 85 -28.01 -25.53 -16.35
N GLY A 86 -27.53 -25.48 -15.10
CA GLY A 86 -27.87 -24.37 -14.20
C GLY A 86 -27.45 -23.02 -14.79
N GLN A 87 -28.18 -21.95 -14.44
CA GLN A 87 -27.81 -20.60 -14.86
C GLN A 87 -26.43 -20.20 -14.31
N PRO A 88 -25.65 -19.37 -15.02
CA PRO A 88 -24.42 -18.80 -14.48
C PRO A 88 -24.67 -18.10 -13.15
N GLY A 89 -23.74 -18.26 -12.20
CA GLY A 89 -23.80 -17.53 -10.94
C GLY A 89 -23.82 -16.02 -11.15
N THR A 90 -24.41 -15.30 -10.21
CA THR A 90 -24.42 -13.83 -10.24
C THR A 90 -22.99 -13.28 -10.13
N ARG A 91 -22.75 -12.12 -10.76
CA ARG A 91 -21.47 -11.41 -10.61
C ARG A 91 -21.26 -11.08 -9.14
N GLY A 92 -20.05 -11.33 -8.63
CA GLY A 92 -19.67 -10.95 -7.27
C GLY A 92 -19.87 -9.45 -7.02
N LEU A 93 -20.17 -9.09 -5.78
CA LEU A 93 -20.31 -7.70 -5.37
C LEU A 93 -18.99 -6.93 -5.60
N PRO A 94 -19.05 -5.62 -5.90
CA PRO A 94 -17.86 -4.78 -5.88
C PRO A 94 -17.12 -4.89 -4.54
N GLY A 95 -15.79 -4.80 -4.58
CA GLY A 95 -14.99 -4.69 -3.36
C GLY A 95 -15.38 -3.47 -2.54
N LEU A 96 -15.20 -3.55 -1.22
CA LEU A 96 -15.43 -2.40 -0.34
C LEU A 96 -14.47 -1.26 -0.73
N PRO A 97 -14.90 0.01 -0.61
CA PRO A 97 -13.99 1.14 -0.70
C PRO A 97 -12.79 0.95 0.24
N GLY A 98 -11.60 1.34 -0.20
CA GLY A 98 -10.43 1.36 0.66
C GLY A 98 -10.66 2.23 1.91
N PRO A 99 -9.95 1.96 3.02
CA PRO A 99 -10.07 2.81 4.21
C PRO A 99 -9.75 4.25 3.83
N LYS A 100 -10.54 5.19 4.36
CA LYS A 100 -10.21 6.61 4.28
C LYS A 100 -8.82 6.78 4.87
N GLY A 101 -7.92 7.46 4.15
CA GLY A 101 -6.61 7.81 4.70
C GLY A 101 -6.80 8.46 6.07
N SER A 102 -6.03 8.02 7.06
CA SER A 102 -6.08 8.62 8.38
C SER A 102 -5.86 10.13 8.24
N PRO A 103 -6.55 10.98 9.03
CA PRO A 103 -6.17 12.38 9.13
C PRO A 103 -4.67 12.45 9.39
N PHE A 104 -3.98 13.45 8.84
CA PHE A 104 -2.57 13.75 9.10
C PHE A 104 -2.30 13.50 10.59
N SER A 105 -1.71 12.35 10.93
CA SER A 105 -1.25 12.13 12.28
C SER A 105 -0.16 13.17 12.44
N GLN A 106 -0.34 14.12 13.36
CA GLN A 106 0.50 15.31 13.55
C GLN A 106 1.93 15.01 13.08
N GLN A 107 2.37 15.67 12.01
CA GLN A 107 3.70 15.40 11.46
C GLN A 107 4.70 15.56 12.60
N GLN A 108 5.34 14.44 13.00
CA GLN A 108 5.98 14.30 14.31
C GLN A 108 7.12 15.29 14.52
N SER A 109 7.70 15.80 13.45
CA SER A 109 8.63 16.91 13.48
C SER A 109 8.77 17.55 12.09
N TYR A 110 8.54 18.86 11.98
CA TYR A 110 8.75 19.61 10.74
C TYR A 110 8.94 21.10 10.99
N PHE A 111 9.62 21.78 10.08
CA PHE A 111 9.68 23.23 10.00
C PHE A 111 9.77 23.68 8.53
N SER A 112 9.31 24.89 8.26
CA SER A 112 9.53 25.56 6.98
C SER A 112 9.57 27.05 7.22
N LEU A 113 10.75 27.64 7.07
CA LEU A 113 11.04 28.99 7.55
C LEU A 113 11.77 29.79 6.48
N LYS A 114 11.47 31.09 6.44
CA LYS A 114 12.15 32.05 5.56
C LYS A 114 13.13 32.92 6.35
N SER A 115 14.19 33.33 5.67
CA SER A 115 15.12 34.33 6.18
C SER A 115 14.59 35.74 5.91
N THR A 116 14.46 36.55 6.96
CA THR A 116 14.07 37.97 6.84
C THR A 116 15.23 38.94 7.06
N THR A 117 16.37 38.42 7.52
CA THR A 117 17.55 39.20 7.91
C THR A 117 18.78 38.63 7.23
N SER A 118 19.78 39.47 6.95
CA SER A 118 21.05 38.98 6.44
C SER A 118 21.81 38.23 7.53
N SER A 119 22.51 37.17 7.15
CA SER A 119 23.39 36.42 8.05
C SER A 119 24.85 36.84 7.81
N PRO A 120 25.70 36.88 8.86
CA PRO A 120 27.14 37.09 8.68
C PRO A 120 27.79 36.05 7.76
N ALA A 121 28.94 36.39 7.18
CA ALA A 121 29.70 35.45 6.38
C ALA A 121 30.30 34.34 7.26
N ASP A 122 30.33 33.10 6.75
CA ASP A 122 30.87 31.93 7.45
C ASP A 122 30.14 31.60 8.77
N THR A 123 28.85 31.96 8.85
CA THR A 123 27.95 31.56 9.94
C THR A 123 26.71 30.83 9.39
N PRO A 124 26.00 30.08 10.25
CA PRO A 124 24.67 29.56 9.93
C PRO A 124 23.73 30.67 9.47
N ILE A 125 22.86 30.34 8.51
CA ILE A 125 21.84 31.26 8.00
C ILE A 125 20.69 31.35 9.00
N ILE A 126 20.21 32.57 9.23
CA ILE A 126 19.08 32.88 10.11
C ILE A 126 17.77 32.69 9.35
N PHE A 127 16.90 31.81 9.85
CA PHE A 127 15.54 31.55 9.38
C PHE A 127 14.53 31.86 10.50
N ASN A 128 14.13 33.12 10.58
CA ASN A 128 13.35 33.68 11.68
C ASN A 128 11.88 33.99 11.34
N GLY A 129 11.50 33.90 10.06
CA GLY A 129 10.15 34.23 9.59
C GLY A 129 9.35 32.99 9.16
N PRO A 130 8.02 32.99 9.35
CA PRO A 130 7.15 31.97 8.75
C PRO A 130 7.04 32.20 7.23
N ILE A 131 6.76 31.15 6.47
CA ILE A 131 6.53 31.27 5.03
C ILE A 131 5.24 32.05 4.78
N LEU A 132 4.18 31.72 5.50
CA LEU A 132 2.89 32.40 5.42
C LEU A 132 2.69 33.29 6.64
N ALA A 133 2.18 34.52 6.45
CA ALA A 133 1.98 35.47 7.54
C ALA A 133 0.80 35.10 8.46
N GLU A 134 -0.15 34.33 7.94
CA GLU A 134 -1.39 33.89 8.61
C GLU A 134 -1.43 32.36 8.62
N GLU A 135 -0.51 31.72 9.33
CA GLU A 135 -0.61 30.28 9.57
C GLU A 135 -1.68 30.04 10.63
N ASN A 136 -2.75 29.32 10.25
CA ASN A 136 -3.67 28.74 11.21
C ASN A 136 -2.86 27.81 12.14
N GLU A 137 -3.03 27.95 13.45
CA GLU A 137 -2.35 27.16 14.50
C GLU A 137 -2.17 25.65 14.22
N PRO A 138 -3.09 24.90 13.57
CA PRO A 138 -2.84 23.49 13.23
C PRO A 138 -1.69 23.21 12.25
N PHE A 139 -1.17 24.22 11.52
CA PHE A 139 -0.12 24.06 10.51
C PHE A 139 1.19 24.73 10.87
N ARG A 140 1.34 25.20 12.11
CA ARG A 140 2.56 25.86 12.58
C ARG A 140 3.66 24.84 12.86
N GLY A 141 4.74 24.89 12.08
CA GLY A 141 5.93 24.05 12.28
C GLY A 141 6.79 24.49 13.47
N GLU A 142 7.82 23.69 13.75
CA GLU A 142 8.83 23.95 14.77
C GLU A 142 9.67 25.20 14.43
N ARG A 143 10.18 25.86 15.48
CA ARG A 143 11.13 26.96 15.34
C ARG A 143 12.55 26.43 15.50
N LEU A 144 13.49 27.01 14.77
CA LEU A 144 14.91 26.68 14.94
C LEU A 144 15.45 27.24 16.25
N THR A 145 16.33 26.47 16.88
CA THR A 145 17.12 26.92 18.03
C THR A 145 18.01 28.07 17.59
N ASN A 146 17.96 29.20 18.32
CA ASN A 146 18.65 30.45 17.96
C ASN A 146 18.38 30.88 16.50
N GLU A 147 17.20 30.54 15.97
CA GLU A 147 16.77 30.88 14.59
C GLU A 147 17.65 30.31 13.47
N THR A 148 18.58 29.40 13.76
CA THR A 148 19.60 28.94 12.79
C THR A 148 19.72 27.42 12.70
N THR A 149 19.38 26.72 13.77
CA THR A 149 19.72 25.30 13.92
C THR A 149 18.48 24.48 14.24
N TYR A 150 18.22 23.45 13.46
CA TYR A 150 17.24 22.43 13.78
C TYR A 150 17.86 21.44 14.77
N THR A 151 17.11 21.06 15.80
CA THR A 151 17.54 20.09 16.81
C THR A 151 16.59 18.91 16.78
N CYS A 152 17.11 17.72 16.48
CA CYS A 152 16.34 16.50 16.41
C CYS A 152 15.80 16.12 17.79
N THR A 153 14.48 16.02 17.93
CA THR A 153 13.80 15.56 19.15
C THR A 153 13.32 14.12 19.04
N ASN A 154 13.05 13.65 17.83
CA ASN A 154 12.55 12.31 17.55
C ASN A 154 13.52 11.59 16.61
N ARG A 155 14.04 10.44 17.04
CA ARG A 155 14.92 9.63 16.19
C ARG A 155 14.21 9.24 14.89
N GLY A 156 14.88 9.36 13.75
CA GLY A 156 14.27 9.00 12.48
C GLY A 156 15.06 9.39 11.24
N ILE A 157 14.44 9.18 10.09
CA ILE A 157 14.95 9.65 8.80
C ILE A 157 14.23 10.93 8.41
N TYR A 158 15.01 11.95 8.08
CA TYR A 158 14.57 13.31 7.83
C TYR A 158 14.92 13.75 6.42
N PHE A 159 14.02 14.51 5.80
CA PHE A 159 14.27 15.21 4.55
C PHE A 159 14.52 16.69 4.83
N PHE A 160 15.59 17.24 4.26
CA PHE A 160 15.93 18.65 4.30
C PHE A 160 15.98 19.22 2.88
N SER A 161 15.44 20.43 2.70
CA SER A 161 15.47 21.15 1.44
C SER A 161 15.62 22.64 1.67
N TYR A 162 16.43 23.30 0.85
CA TYR A 162 16.57 24.74 0.87
C TYR A 162 16.49 25.34 -0.53
N HIS A 163 16.07 26.59 -0.59
CA HIS A 163 16.05 27.42 -1.79
C HIS A 163 16.52 28.82 -1.40
N ILE A 164 17.74 29.19 -1.82
CA ILE A 164 18.41 30.41 -1.38
C ILE A 164 18.60 31.33 -2.58
N SER A 165 17.90 32.46 -2.55
CA SER A 165 18.02 33.48 -3.59
C SER A 165 19.30 34.29 -3.39
N GLY A 166 20.03 34.55 -4.48
CA GLY A 166 21.28 35.30 -4.43
C GLY A 166 21.62 35.98 -5.75
N ARG A 167 22.83 36.53 -5.81
CA ARG A 167 23.46 37.07 -7.02
C ARG A 167 24.89 36.56 -7.15
N TYR A 168 25.41 36.58 -8.37
CA TYR A 168 26.82 36.28 -8.70
C TYR A 168 27.29 34.89 -8.31
N LYS A 169 27.48 34.62 -7.01
CA LYS A 169 27.94 33.35 -6.46
C LYS A 169 27.28 33.09 -5.11
N VAL A 170 26.74 31.89 -4.94
CA VAL A 170 26.25 31.40 -3.65
C VAL A 170 26.75 29.98 -3.43
N CYS A 171 27.40 29.75 -2.30
CA CYS A 171 27.98 28.50 -1.83
C CYS A 171 27.48 28.21 -0.42
N LEU A 172 26.91 27.02 -0.23
CA LEU A 172 26.19 26.63 0.97
C LEU A 172 26.65 25.25 1.44
N LYS A 173 26.67 25.06 2.76
CA LYS A 173 26.95 23.79 3.41
C LYS A 173 25.77 23.39 4.27
N LEU A 174 25.23 22.20 4.03
CA LEU A 174 24.33 21.56 4.97
C LEU A 174 25.18 20.77 5.96
N GLU A 175 25.16 21.18 7.23
CA GLU A 175 25.98 20.58 8.27
C GLU A 175 25.12 19.78 9.26
N LYS A 176 25.50 18.53 9.51
CA LYS A 176 25.02 17.69 10.61
C LYS A 176 26.08 17.68 11.70
N ASN A 177 25.74 18.10 12.92
CA ASN A 177 26.67 18.15 14.06
C ASN A 177 27.98 18.92 13.75
N GLY A 178 27.88 19.98 12.94
CA GLY A 178 29.03 20.78 12.50
C GLY A 178 29.90 20.13 11.42
N VAL A 179 29.54 18.95 10.93
CA VAL A 179 30.20 18.28 9.81
C VAL A 179 29.37 18.50 8.55
N SER A 180 30.03 18.99 7.48
CA SER A 180 29.38 19.20 6.18
C SER A 180 29.01 17.86 5.57
N ASP A 181 27.70 17.61 5.45
CA ASP A 181 27.17 16.44 4.76
C ASP A 181 27.03 16.72 3.25
N MET A 182 26.68 17.96 2.92
CA MET A 182 26.55 18.42 1.54
C MET A 182 27.09 19.84 1.38
N GLU A 183 27.83 20.09 0.29
CA GLU A 183 28.23 21.43 -0.12
C GLU A 183 27.78 21.66 -1.56
N LEU A 184 27.06 22.76 -1.79
CA LEU A 184 26.59 23.15 -3.12
C LEU A 184 26.93 24.61 -3.40
N CYS A 185 27.46 24.84 -4.61
CA CYS A 185 27.82 26.16 -5.10
C CYS A 185 27.18 26.38 -6.47
N ASP A 186 26.58 27.56 -6.65
CA ASP A 186 26.13 28.04 -7.95
C ASP A 186 26.72 29.43 -8.22
N GLN A 187 26.97 29.70 -9.50
CA GLN A 187 27.56 30.95 -9.95
C GLN A 187 26.94 31.38 -11.28
N TYR A 188 26.30 32.54 -11.27
CA TYR A 188 25.65 33.11 -12.44
C TYR A 188 25.73 34.64 -12.42
N ASN A 189 25.96 35.24 -13.60
CA ASN A 189 26.06 36.69 -13.73
C ASN A 189 24.66 37.33 -13.77
N GLY A 190 24.02 37.42 -12.61
CA GLY A 190 22.66 37.93 -12.45
C GLY A 190 22.05 37.44 -11.13
N PHE A 191 20.73 37.26 -11.14
CA PHE A 191 20.02 36.60 -10.04
C PHE A 191 20.06 35.09 -10.23
N LEU A 192 20.21 34.37 -9.12
CA LEU A 192 20.22 32.91 -9.09
C LEU A 192 19.50 32.40 -7.85
N VAL A 193 19.08 31.13 -7.88
CA VAL A 193 18.51 30.43 -6.71
C VAL A 193 19.27 29.12 -6.54
N VAL A 194 20.01 28.99 -5.45
CA VAL A 194 20.70 27.74 -5.12
C VAL A 194 19.77 26.87 -4.31
N SER A 195 19.56 25.65 -4.79
CA SER A 195 18.71 24.68 -4.12
C SER A 195 19.48 23.40 -3.84
N GLY A 196 19.17 22.75 -2.73
CA GLY A 196 19.80 21.50 -2.34
C GLY A 196 18.87 20.70 -1.45
N THR A 197 19.03 19.38 -1.52
CA THR A 197 18.23 18.43 -0.73
C THR A 197 19.13 17.35 -0.16
N ALA A 198 18.81 16.90 1.05
CA ALA A 198 19.48 15.78 1.69
C ALA A 198 18.49 14.94 2.49
N VAL A 199 18.76 13.64 2.55
CA VAL A 199 18.06 12.72 3.45
C VAL A 199 19.06 12.29 4.51
N LEU A 200 18.77 12.61 5.77
CA LEU A 200 19.66 12.35 6.90
C LEU A 200 18.95 11.45 7.91
N GLU A 201 19.64 10.41 8.38
CA GLU A 201 19.25 9.70 9.59
C GLU A 201 19.75 10.49 10.80
N LEU A 202 18.87 10.81 11.74
CA LEU A 202 19.16 11.64 12.90
C LEU A 202 18.88 10.88 14.21
N GLU A 203 19.82 11.01 15.14
CA GLU A 203 19.65 10.63 16.54
C GLU A 203 19.09 11.79 17.35
N VAL A 204 18.50 11.49 18.52
CA VAL A 204 17.98 12.55 19.42
C VAL A 204 19.14 13.42 19.87
N GLY A 205 19.00 14.74 19.69
CA GLY A 205 20.04 15.72 19.99
C GLY A 205 20.98 16.06 18.82
N ASP A 206 20.89 15.33 17.69
CA ASP A 206 21.59 15.74 16.46
C ASP A 206 21.10 17.12 16.01
N VAL A 207 22.02 17.93 15.52
CA VAL A 207 21.75 19.28 15.03
C VAL A 207 22.01 19.40 13.55
N VAL A 208 21.12 20.12 12.84
CA VAL A 208 21.25 20.40 11.40
C VAL A 208 21.17 21.90 11.15
N SER A 209 22.11 22.44 10.38
CA SER A 209 22.12 23.86 10.01
C SER A 209 22.57 24.06 8.57
N LEU A 210 22.14 25.16 7.96
CA LEU A 210 22.59 25.59 6.64
C LEU A 210 23.55 26.76 6.80
N LYS A 211 24.79 26.59 6.36
CA LYS A 211 25.89 27.54 6.57
C LYS A 211 26.32 28.20 5.27
N THR A 212 26.69 29.47 5.34
CA THR A 212 27.33 30.19 4.24
C THR A 212 28.83 29.90 4.18
N VAL A 213 29.41 29.84 2.99
CA VAL A 213 30.86 29.92 2.76
C VAL A 213 31.32 31.39 2.71
N LYS A 214 32.61 31.66 2.96
CA LYS A 214 33.21 33.00 3.18
C LYS A 214 32.83 34.11 2.18
N THR A 215 32.50 33.80 0.93
CA THR A 215 32.08 34.80 -0.07
C THR A 215 30.73 34.42 -0.66
N ASN A 216 29.68 35.14 -0.24
CA ASN A 216 28.31 34.88 -0.64
C ASN A 216 27.53 36.17 -0.82
N THR A 217 26.75 36.24 -1.89
CA THR A 217 25.84 37.36 -2.20
C THR A 217 24.40 36.89 -2.14
N ILE A 218 23.98 36.44 -0.95
CA ILE A 218 22.60 36.03 -0.67
C ILE A 218 21.71 37.28 -0.58
N LEU A 219 20.51 37.20 -1.17
CA LEU A 219 19.50 38.23 -1.07
C LEU A 219 18.52 37.86 0.06
N THR A 220 18.36 38.75 1.03
CA THR A 220 17.41 38.61 2.15
C THR A 220 16.56 39.87 2.26
N GLY A 221 15.27 39.71 2.58
CA GLY A 221 14.37 40.83 2.88
C GLY A 221 13.87 41.65 1.67
N GLN A 222 14.15 41.23 0.44
CA GLN A 222 13.53 41.82 -0.76
C GLN A 222 12.24 41.07 -1.11
N ALA A 223 11.15 41.80 -1.41
CA ALA A 223 9.84 41.22 -1.71
C ALA A 223 9.84 40.21 -2.89
N SER A 224 10.84 40.29 -3.77
CA SER A 224 11.00 39.42 -4.95
C SER A 224 12.00 38.27 -4.78
N ALA A 225 12.66 38.13 -3.63
CA ALA A 225 13.67 37.11 -3.38
C ALA A 225 13.38 36.38 -2.05
N SER A 226 13.04 35.10 -2.13
CA SER A 226 12.77 34.26 -0.96
C SER A 226 13.94 33.32 -0.69
N THR A 227 14.31 33.23 0.58
CA THR A 227 15.39 32.37 1.09
C THR A 227 14.76 31.47 2.14
N ILE A 228 14.57 30.19 1.80
CA ILE A 228 13.74 29.24 2.55
C ILE A 228 14.55 28.00 2.93
N PHE A 229 14.30 27.48 4.13
CA PHE A 229 14.79 26.20 4.60
C PHE A 229 13.66 25.39 5.24
N THR A 230 13.56 24.14 4.82
CA THR A 230 12.50 23.20 5.19
C THR A 230 13.13 21.90 5.65
N GLY A 231 12.59 21.33 6.73
CA GLY A 231 12.95 20.01 7.20
C GLY A 231 11.73 19.29 7.74
N PHE A 232 11.62 17.99 7.50
CA PHE A 232 10.57 17.17 8.11
C PHE A 232 10.97 15.71 8.25
N GLN A 233 10.41 15.05 9.27
CA GLN A 233 10.58 13.62 9.48
C GLN A 233 9.78 12.84 8.42
N ILE A 234 10.44 11.90 7.76
CA ILE A 234 9.83 10.98 6.79
C ILE A 234 9.26 9.76 7.52
N PHE A 235 10.07 9.11 8.35
CA PHE A 235 9.64 8.01 9.20
C PHE A 235 10.48 7.94 10.49
N PRO A 236 9.85 7.62 11.64
CA PRO A 236 10.55 7.37 12.89
C PRO A 236 11.36 6.06 12.80
N THR A 237 12.48 6.00 13.51
CA THR A 237 13.31 4.79 13.64
C THR A 237 13.34 4.31 15.09
N SER A 238 13.48 3.00 15.30
CA SER A 238 13.49 2.32 16.60
C SER A 238 14.87 2.31 17.23
#